data_AF-A0A1H9GXC3-F1
#
_entry.id   AF-A0A1H9GXC3-F1
#
_cell.length_a   1.000
_cell.length_b   1.000
_cell.length_c   1.000
_cell.angle_alpha   90.00
_cell.angle_beta   90.00
_cell.angle_gamma   90.00
#
_symmetry.space_group_name_H-M   'P 1'
#
loop_
_entity.id
_entity.type
_entity.pdbx_description
1 polymer ?
#
loop_
_entity_poly.entity_id
_entity_poly.type
_entity_poly.pdbx_seq_one_letter_code
_entity_poly.pdbx_strand_id
1 'polypeptide(L)'
;MITPKLLANILESFQEKLSLCGQLVSARQCDWDCCKYTDSYILFLPGELESARALGFDTSQYNILDDQYFGGAKAVPYTMGCCVDQTLSTNAYKSLDCRLFPYWFQIENNRLLMIEGLSCPIVRNGIPIEGLRREALRIAEILSDDPDIYAFLNAGRMINYRTVTRLVPVLD
;
A
#
# COMPACT_ATOMS: atom_id res chain seq x y z
N MET A 1 2.01 -10.47 -12.61
CA MET A 1 1.72 -9.03 -12.37
C MET A 1 0.25 -8.74 -12.07
N ILE A 2 -0.06 -7.57 -11.49
CA ILE A 2 -1.42 -7.04 -11.31
C ILE A 2 -2.07 -6.74 -12.67
N THR A 3 -3.27 -7.27 -12.90
CA THR A 3 -4.09 -7.00 -14.08
C THR A 3 -5.28 -6.09 -13.73
N PRO A 4 -5.94 -5.42 -14.71
CA PRO A 4 -7.13 -4.61 -14.44
C PRO A 4 -8.23 -5.38 -13.71
N LYS A 5 -8.47 -6.64 -14.11
CA LYS A 5 -9.47 -7.51 -13.47
C LYS A 5 -9.08 -7.86 -12.04
N LEU A 6 -7.83 -8.24 -11.80
CA LEU A 6 -7.35 -8.56 -10.45
C LEU A 6 -7.41 -7.32 -9.55
N LEU A 7 -6.97 -6.17 -10.05
CA LEU A 7 -7.04 -4.91 -9.31
C LEU A 7 -8.48 -4.54 -8.97
N ALA A 8 -9.40 -4.60 -9.93
CA ALA A 8 -10.82 -4.34 -9.67
C ALA A 8 -11.39 -5.26 -8.57
N ASN A 9 -11.13 -6.57 -8.65
CA ASN A 9 -11.55 -7.52 -7.62
C ASN A 9 -10.98 -7.18 -6.23
N ILE A 10 -9.69 -6.82 -6.17
CA ILE A 10 -9.04 -6.39 -4.93
C ILE A 10 -9.73 -5.14 -4.38
N LEU A 11 -9.93 -4.12 -5.22
CA LEU A 11 -10.56 -2.86 -4.84
C LEU A 11 -12.01 -3.02 -4.35
N GLU A 12 -12.79 -3.89 -5.00
CA GLU A 12 -14.17 -4.22 -4.60
C GLU A 12 -14.22 -5.02 -3.30
N SER A 13 -13.17 -5.78 -2.99
CA SER A 13 -13.10 -6.63 -1.80
C SER A 13 -12.70 -5.91 -0.51
N PHE A 14 -12.26 -4.65 -0.59
CA PHE A 14 -11.93 -3.86 0.60
C PHE A 14 -13.23 -3.61 1.41
N GLN A 15 -13.33 -4.22 2.60
CA GLN A 15 -14.57 -4.26 3.39
C GLN A 15 -14.95 -2.89 3.98
N GLU A 16 -13.97 -2.03 4.12
CA GLU A 16 -14.18 -0.65 4.47
C GLU A 16 -13.70 0.20 3.29
N LYS A 17 -14.45 1.26 2.94
CA LYS A 17 -13.75 2.51 2.63
C LYS A 17 -13.01 2.85 3.92
N LEU A 18 -11.84 2.23 4.08
CA LEU A 18 -11.01 2.26 5.26
C LEU A 18 -11.11 3.63 5.85
N SER A 19 -11.56 3.72 7.11
CA SER A 19 -11.60 4.99 7.81
C SER A 19 -10.19 5.56 7.72
N LEU A 20 -9.99 6.47 6.77
CA LEU A 20 -8.71 7.08 6.46
C LEU A 20 -8.20 7.71 7.75
N CYS A 21 -6.90 7.98 7.87
CA CYS A 21 -6.43 8.85 8.96
C CYS A 21 -7.31 10.12 9.03
N GLY A 22 -7.70 10.68 7.87
CA GLY A 22 -8.65 11.80 7.73
C GLY A 22 -10.13 11.56 8.15
N GLN A 23 -10.51 10.33 8.48
CA GLN A 23 -11.82 9.95 9.06
C GLN A 23 -11.71 9.64 10.56
N LEU A 24 -10.51 9.31 11.05
CA LEU A 24 -10.20 9.17 12.48
C LEU A 24 -9.80 10.52 13.12
N VAL A 25 -9.28 11.44 12.32
CA VAL A 25 -9.05 12.86 12.62
C VAL A 25 -9.53 13.69 11.44
N SER A 26 -10.13 14.86 11.65
CA SER A 26 -10.54 15.75 10.55
C SER A 26 -9.40 15.90 9.54
N ALA A 27 -9.63 15.64 8.25
CA ALA A 27 -8.59 15.73 7.21
C ALA A 27 -7.91 17.12 7.16
N ARG A 28 -8.58 18.18 7.63
CA ARG A 28 -8.02 19.54 7.76
C ARG A 28 -7.15 19.75 9.01
N GLN A 29 -7.17 18.78 9.93
CA GLN A 29 -6.42 18.73 11.20
C GLN A 29 -5.53 17.48 11.26
N CYS A 30 -5.32 16.80 10.13
CA CYS A 30 -4.43 15.66 10.05
C CYS A 30 -2.98 16.16 10.06
N ASP A 31 -2.50 16.55 11.24
CA ASP A 31 -1.12 17.00 11.50
C ASP A 31 -0.13 15.84 11.67
N TRP A 32 -0.58 14.60 11.41
CA TRP A 32 0.25 13.43 11.57
C TRP A 32 1.32 13.36 10.47
N ASP A 33 2.56 13.29 10.91
CA ASP A 33 3.80 13.16 10.12
C ASP A 33 3.82 12.00 9.12
N CYS A 34 3.02 10.95 9.32
CA CYS A 34 2.98 9.81 8.41
C CYS A 34 2.53 10.14 6.98
N CYS A 35 1.81 11.25 6.79
CA CYS A 35 1.41 11.75 5.46
C CYS A 35 2.44 12.70 4.85
N LYS A 36 3.44 13.12 5.64
CA LYS A 36 4.57 13.90 5.16
C LYS A 36 5.62 12.90 4.69
N TYR A 37 5.59 12.56 3.41
CA TYR A 37 6.51 11.63 2.75
C TYR A 37 7.97 12.17 2.64
N THR A 38 8.46 12.94 3.61
CA THR A 38 9.81 13.53 3.57
C THR A 38 10.91 12.47 3.52
N ASP A 39 10.65 11.30 4.11
CA ASP A 39 11.61 10.17 4.23
C ASP A 39 10.94 8.82 3.92
N SER A 40 9.89 8.83 3.09
CA SER A 40 9.15 7.62 2.72
C SER A 40 8.72 7.68 1.25
N TYR A 41 8.27 6.56 0.72
CA TYR A 41 7.75 6.43 -0.64
C TYR A 41 6.57 5.48 -0.66
N ILE A 42 5.84 5.53 -1.77
CA ILE A 42 4.79 4.60 -2.13
C ILE A 42 5.38 3.58 -3.10
N LEU A 43 5.09 2.31 -2.84
CA LEU A 43 5.35 1.22 -3.78
C LEU A 43 4.08 0.88 -4.56
N PHE A 44 4.22 0.76 -5.87
CA PHE A 44 3.23 0.13 -6.74
C PHE A 44 3.73 -1.24 -7.14
N LEU A 45 2.88 -2.25 -6.97
CA LEU A 45 3.20 -3.60 -7.40
C LEU A 45 3.32 -3.67 -8.94
N PRO A 46 4.02 -4.67 -9.49
CA PRO A 46 4.12 -4.86 -10.93
C PRO A 46 2.74 -4.84 -11.60
N GLY A 47 2.53 -3.93 -12.57
CA GLY A 47 1.27 -3.77 -13.30
C GLY A 47 0.17 -2.97 -12.61
N GLU A 48 0.36 -2.48 -11.38
CA GLU A 48 -0.67 -1.79 -10.61
C GLU A 48 -1.07 -0.44 -11.22
N LEU A 49 -0.08 0.39 -11.60
CA LEU A 49 -0.32 1.71 -12.19
C LEU A 49 -1.01 1.61 -13.56
N GLU A 50 -0.54 0.69 -14.40
CA GLU A 50 -1.11 0.41 -15.71
C GLU A 50 -2.56 -0.05 -15.57
N SER A 51 -2.79 -0.97 -14.63
CA SER A 51 -4.13 -1.49 -14.32
C SER A 51 -5.05 -0.38 -13.81
N ALA A 52 -4.57 0.50 -12.92
CA ALA A 52 -5.35 1.61 -12.41
C ALA A 52 -5.76 2.58 -13.53
N ARG A 53 -4.82 2.94 -14.41
CA ARG A 53 -5.10 3.79 -15.58
C ARG A 53 -6.09 3.14 -16.54
N ALA A 54 -5.96 1.84 -16.79
CA ALA A 54 -6.88 1.07 -17.64
C ALA A 54 -8.31 1.00 -17.06
N LEU A 55 -8.45 1.05 -15.74
CA LEU A 55 -9.74 1.15 -15.04
C LEU A 55 -10.30 2.59 -14.98
N GLY A 56 -9.59 3.57 -15.55
CA GLY A 56 -10.04 4.97 -15.59
C GLY A 56 -9.75 5.78 -14.33
N PHE A 57 -8.88 5.28 -13.45
CA PHE A 57 -8.43 6.08 -12.29
C PHE A 57 -7.39 7.12 -12.71
N ASP A 58 -7.43 8.27 -12.03
CA ASP A 58 -6.43 9.32 -12.15
C ASP A 58 -5.19 8.97 -11.30
N THR A 59 -4.01 9.04 -11.91
CA THR A 59 -2.71 8.76 -11.26
C THR A 59 -1.78 9.97 -11.29
N SER A 60 -2.26 11.13 -11.75
CA SER A 60 -1.46 12.35 -11.93
C SER A 60 -0.94 12.95 -10.63
N GLN A 61 -1.51 12.57 -9.49
CA GLN A 61 -1.07 12.97 -8.15
C GLN A 61 0.26 12.36 -7.71
N TYR A 62 0.80 11.40 -8.45
CA TYR A 62 2.07 10.75 -8.11
C TYR A 62 3.23 11.31 -8.94
N ASN A 63 4.31 11.69 -8.28
CA ASN A 63 5.63 11.88 -8.88
C ASN A 63 6.37 10.54 -8.85
N ILE A 64 6.56 9.93 -10.01
CA ILE A 64 7.25 8.64 -10.14
C ILE A 64 8.76 8.86 -10.03
N LEU A 65 9.37 8.24 -9.02
CA LEU A 65 10.81 8.32 -8.76
C LEU A 65 11.58 7.24 -9.53
N ASP A 66 10.96 6.08 -9.72
CA ASP A 66 11.49 4.94 -10.46
C ASP A 66 10.30 4.13 -11.01
N ASP A 67 10.12 4.09 -12.32
CA ASP A 67 9.02 3.40 -13.00
C ASP A 67 9.34 1.94 -13.37
N GLN A 68 10.52 1.45 -13.00
CA GLN A 68 10.98 0.08 -13.26
C GLN A 68 11.47 -0.62 -11.98
N TYR A 69 11.07 -0.11 -10.80
CA TYR A 69 11.50 -0.62 -9.50
C TYR A 69 11.07 -2.07 -9.30
N PHE A 70 11.96 -3.02 -9.61
CA PHE A 70 11.71 -4.47 -9.59
C PHE A 70 10.44 -4.89 -10.37
N GLY A 71 10.18 -4.24 -11.51
CA GLY A 71 9.00 -4.48 -12.34
C GLY A 71 7.72 -3.77 -11.88
N GLY A 72 7.74 -3.14 -10.70
CA GLY A 72 6.73 -2.18 -10.24
C GLY A 72 7.23 -0.75 -10.34
N ALA A 73 6.71 0.13 -9.48
CA ALA A 73 7.15 1.53 -9.43
C ALA A 73 7.32 2.03 -8.00
N LYS A 74 8.20 3.02 -7.83
CA LYS A 74 8.40 3.80 -6.62
C LYS A 74 8.00 5.25 -6.88
N ALA A 75 7.19 5.82 -6.01
CA ALA A 75 6.69 7.18 -6.17
C ALA A 75 6.55 7.92 -4.85
N VAL A 76 6.32 9.22 -4.94
CA VAL A 76 5.84 10.07 -3.86
C VAL A 76 4.65 10.88 -4.36
N PRO A 77 3.69 11.28 -3.50
CA PRO A 77 2.63 12.18 -3.94
C PRO A 77 3.18 13.60 -4.20
N TYR A 78 2.59 14.34 -5.14
CA TYR A 78 2.94 15.73 -5.41
C TYR A 78 2.59 16.67 -4.26
N THR A 79 1.47 16.40 -3.59
CA THR A 79 1.11 17.10 -2.37
C THR A 79 1.53 16.25 -1.19
N MET A 80 1.98 16.89 -0.11
CA MET A 80 2.24 16.22 1.18
C MET A 80 0.92 15.84 1.90
N GLY A 81 -0.18 15.79 1.15
CA GLY A 81 -1.45 15.28 1.59
C GLY A 81 -1.46 13.77 1.49
N CYS A 82 -2.12 13.11 2.43
CA CYS A 82 -2.49 11.72 2.30
C CYS A 82 -3.24 11.48 0.97
N CYS A 83 -3.41 10.23 0.54
CA CYS A 83 -4.22 9.80 -0.62
C CYS A 83 -5.73 10.19 -0.55
N VAL A 84 -6.08 11.25 0.18
CA VAL A 84 -7.41 11.74 0.60
C VAL A 84 -7.48 13.27 0.57
N ASP A 85 -6.43 13.92 0.05
CA ASP A 85 -6.38 15.38 -0.10
C ASP A 85 -7.60 15.85 -0.91
N GLN A 86 -8.26 16.89 -0.43
CA GLN A 86 -9.49 17.44 -1.03
C GLN A 86 -9.22 18.07 -2.41
N THR A 87 -7.96 18.34 -2.75
CA THR A 87 -7.57 18.82 -4.08
C THR A 87 -7.47 17.70 -5.10
N LEU A 88 -7.54 16.43 -4.69
CA LEU A 88 -7.49 15.29 -5.60
C LEU A 88 -8.82 15.13 -6.36
N SER A 89 -8.73 14.60 -7.58
CA SER A 89 -9.90 14.26 -8.38
C SER A 89 -10.76 13.20 -7.69
N THR A 90 -12.05 13.16 -8.01
CA THR A 90 -12.99 12.18 -7.44
C THR A 90 -12.67 10.74 -7.85
N ASN A 91 -11.89 10.56 -8.91
CA ASN A 91 -11.37 9.27 -9.39
C ASN A 91 -9.86 9.10 -9.13
N ALA A 92 -9.26 9.88 -8.23
CA ALA A 92 -7.86 9.72 -7.86
C ALA A 92 -7.59 8.30 -7.33
N TYR A 93 -6.63 7.63 -7.95
CA TYR A 93 -6.20 6.31 -7.57
C TYR A 93 -5.47 6.34 -6.23
N LYS A 94 -5.91 5.52 -5.30
CA LYS A 94 -5.18 5.22 -4.07
C LYS A 94 -4.49 3.86 -4.23
N SER A 95 -3.15 3.85 -4.20
CA SER A 95 -2.34 2.64 -4.37
C SER A 95 -2.69 1.57 -3.33
N LEU A 96 -2.39 0.32 -3.64
CA LEU A 96 -2.55 -0.81 -2.73
C LEU A 96 -1.71 -0.61 -1.46
N ASP A 97 -0.48 -0.09 -1.57
CA ASP A 97 0.35 0.32 -0.42
C ASP A 97 -0.38 1.31 0.48
N CYS A 98 -0.91 2.38 -0.11
CA CYS A 98 -1.64 3.41 0.63
C CYS A 98 -2.93 2.85 1.27
N ARG A 99 -3.55 1.81 0.68
CA ARG A 99 -4.75 1.13 1.20
C ARG A 99 -4.42 0.14 2.32
N LEU A 100 -3.29 -0.55 2.23
CA LEU A 100 -2.89 -1.57 3.20
C LEU A 100 -2.20 -0.98 4.43
N PHE A 101 -1.71 0.26 4.33
CA PHE A 101 -1.09 1.00 5.43
C PHE A 101 -1.93 0.94 6.72
N PRO A 102 -1.33 0.59 7.88
CA PRO A 102 0.11 0.53 8.13
C PRO A 102 0.77 -0.81 7.84
N TYR A 103 0.07 -1.79 7.30
CA TYR A 103 0.63 -3.09 6.99
C TYR A 103 1.16 -3.16 5.56
N TRP A 104 2.22 -3.93 5.39
CA TRP A 104 2.75 -4.33 4.09
C TRP A 104 3.29 -5.75 4.16
N PHE A 105 3.67 -6.32 3.02
CA PHE A 105 4.23 -7.66 2.94
C PHE A 105 5.59 -7.65 2.27
N GLN A 106 6.45 -8.57 2.69
CA GLN A 106 7.74 -8.78 2.06
C GLN A 106 8.13 -10.25 2.15
N ILE A 107 8.96 -10.72 1.23
CA ILE A 107 9.46 -12.09 1.25
C ILE A 107 10.89 -12.08 1.78
N GLU A 108 11.14 -12.91 2.79
CA GLU A 108 12.47 -13.13 3.34
C GLU A 108 12.66 -14.63 3.59
N ASN A 109 13.77 -15.20 3.10
CA ASN A 109 14.08 -16.63 3.25
C ASN A 109 12.91 -17.53 2.79
N ASN A 110 12.32 -17.23 1.63
CA ASN A 110 11.17 -17.93 1.04
C ASN A 110 9.91 -17.96 1.93
N ARG A 111 9.75 -16.95 2.80
CA ARG A 111 8.58 -16.80 3.67
C ARG A 111 7.98 -15.44 3.50
N LEU A 112 6.65 -15.38 3.36
CA LEU A 112 5.93 -14.13 3.37
C LEU A 112 5.93 -13.61 4.79
N LEU A 113 6.29 -12.35 4.96
CA LEU A 113 6.29 -11.66 6.24
C LEU A 113 5.31 -10.50 6.13
N MET A 114 4.52 -10.33 7.17
CA MET A 114 3.81 -9.08 7.36
C MET A 114 4.69 -8.15 8.20
N ILE A 115 4.79 -6.92 7.71
CA ILE A 115 5.48 -5.83 8.36
C ILE A 115 4.52 -4.69 8.66
N GLU A 116 4.86 -3.87 9.64
CA GLU A 116 4.06 -2.70 10.02
C GLU A 116 4.90 -1.42 10.03
N GLY A 117 4.31 -0.33 9.55
CA GLY A 117 4.92 0.99 9.46
C GLY A 117 4.92 1.72 10.80
N LEU A 118 6.12 1.98 11.33
CA LEU A 118 6.34 2.65 12.61
C LEU A 118 5.97 4.13 12.59
N SER A 119 5.92 4.75 11.41
CA SER A 119 5.46 6.12 11.26
C SER A 119 3.96 6.26 11.50
N CYS A 120 3.19 5.16 11.46
CA CYS A 120 1.75 5.21 11.66
C CYS A 120 1.39 5.62 13.11
N PRO A 121 0.63 6.71 13.30
CA PRO A 121 0.04 7.12 14.57
C PRO A 121 -0.63 6.00 15.37
N ILE A 122 -1.44 5.20 14.69
CA ILE A 122 -2.25 4.14 15.28
C ILE A 122 -1.31 3.08 15.86
N VAL A 123 -0.26 2.71 15.12
CA VAL A 123 0.76 1.75 15.56
C VAL A 123 1.54 2.32 16.74
N ARG A 124 2.01 3.58 16.67
CA ARG A 124 2.75 4.24 17.77
C ARG A 124 1.96 4.31 19.07
N ASN A 125 0.66 4.55 18.98
CA ASN A 125 -0.23 4.66 20.14
C ASN A 125 -0.85 3.32 20.58
N GLY A 126 -0.51 2.21 19.92
CA GLY A 126 -1.02 0.88 20.27
C GLY A 126 -2.54 0.73 20.09
N ILE A 127 -3.14 1.49 19.17
CA ILE A 127 -4.58 1.42 18.90
C ILE A 127 -4.87 0.11 18.14
N PRO A 128 -5.81 -0.73 18.62
CA PRO A 128 -6.12 -2.00 17.96
C PRO A 128 -6.64 -1.81 16.53
N ILE A 129 -6.01 -2.49 15.56
CA ILE A 129 -6.35 -2.46 14.13
C ILE A 129 -6.41 -3.86 13.51
N GLU A 130 -7.01 -4.80 14.23
CA GLU A 130 -7.12 -6.20 13.78
C GLU A 130 -7.93 -6.36 12.48
N GLY A 131 -8.87 -5.45 12.19
CA GLY A 131 -9.56 -5.40 10.90
C GLY A 131 -8.60 -5.18 9.73
N LEU A 132 -7.76 -4.14 9.86
CA LEU A 132 -6.72 -3.81 8.86
C LEU A 132 -5.74 -4.96 8.67
N ARG A 133 -5.36 -5.61 9.77
CA ARG A 133 -4.43 -6.74 9.76
C ARG A 133 -5.00 -7.91 8.96
N ARG A 134 -6.25 -8.31 9.23
CA ARG A 134 -6.91 -9.42 8.51
C ARG A 134 -7.09 -9.11 7.03
N GLU A 135 -7.45 -7.88 6.72
CA GLU A 135 -7.60 -7.44 5.33
C GLU A 135 -6.25 -7.48 4.59
N ALA A 136 -5.19 -6.99 5.25
CA ALA A 136 -3.84 -7.07 4.74
C ALA A 136 -3.44 -8.52 4.43
N LEU A 137 -3.58 -9.43 5.42
CA LEU A 137 -3.27 -10.85 5.23
C LEU A 137 -4.01 -11.47 4.03
N ARG A 138 -5.30 -11.20 3.89
CA ARG A 138 -6.09 -11.69 2.76
C ARG A 138 -5.57 -11.19 1.41
N ILE A 139 -5.20 -9.91 1.33
CA ILE A 139 -4.61 -9.36 0.10
C ILE A 139 -3.24 -9.97 -0.18
N ALA A 140 -2.43 -10.21 0.86
CA ALA A 140 -1.14 -10.87 0.73
C ALA A 140 -1.28 -12.27 0.09
N GLU A 141 -2.27 -13.05 0.56
CA GLU A 141 -2.58 -14.38 0.02
C GLU A 141 -3.03 -14.34 -1.45
N ILE A 142 -3.82 -13.33 -1.84
CA ILE A 142 -4.24 -13.16 -3.24
C ILE A 142 -3.04 -12.89 -4.16
N LEU A 143 -2.02 -12.22 -3.64
CA LEU A 143 -0.93 -11.67 -4.44
C LEU A 143 0.34 -12.54 -4.46
N SER A 144 0.54 -13.39 -3.45
CA SER A 144 1.80 -14.12 -3.24
C SER A 144 2.09 -15.23 -4.25
N ASP A 145 1.08 -15.71 -4.97
CA ASP A 145 1.23 -16.80 -5.95
C ASP A 145 1.74 -16.32 -7.32
N ASP A 146 1.76 -15.01 -7.54
CA ASP A 146 2.20 -14.42 -8.80
C ASP A 146 3.73 -14.23 -8.82
N PRO A 147 4.47 -14.79 -9.79
CA PRO A 147 5.94 -14.74 -9.82
C PRO A 147 6.53 -13.33 -9.88
N ASP A 148 5.90 -12.40 -10.59
CA ASP A 148 6.41 -11.02 -10.70
C ASP A 148 6.24 -10.29 -9.37
N ILE A 149 5.08 -10.50 -8.73
CA ILE A 149 4.79 -9.93 -7.42
C ILE A 149 5.70 -10.56 -6.37
N TYR A 150 5.91 -11.88 -6.41
CA TYR A 150 6.87 -12.57 -5.56
C TYR A 150 8.26 -11.93 -5.67
N ALA A 151 8.76 -11.75 -6.89
CA ALA A 151 10.08 -11.17 -7.13
C ALA A 151 10.16 -9.74 -6.57
N PHE A 152 9.11 -8.94 -6.78
CA PHE A 152 8.98 -7.61 -6.19
C PHE A 152 8.98 -7.63 -4.66
N LEU A 153 8.18 -8.48 -4.03
CA LEU A 153 8.09 -8.58 -2.56
C LEU A 153 9.39 -9.11 -1.94
N ASN A 154 10.18 -9.89 -2.67
CA ASN A 154 11.49 -10.38 -2.22
C ASN A 154 12.59 -9.31 -2.32
N ALA A 155 12.52 -8.40 -3.29
CA ALA A 155 13.56 -7.39 -3.56
C ALA A 155 13.23 -5.99 -3.01
N GLY A 156 11.96 -5.57 -3.12
CA GLY A 156 11.46 -4.30 -2.63
C GLY A 156 11.53 -4.21 -1.11
N ARG A 157 11.83 -3.02 -0.60
CA ARG A 157 11.93 -2.74 0.84
C ARG A 157 11.05 -1.56 1.19
N MET A 158 10.44 -1.59 2.36
CA MET A 158 9.78 -0.45 2.97
C MET A 158 10.74 0.26 3.93
N ILE A 159 10.58 1.57 4.12
CA ILE A 159 11.38 2.36 5.08
C ILE A 159 10.55 2.57 6.36
N ASN A 160 11.19 2.43 7.53
CA ASN A 160 10.56 2.59 8.85
C ASN A 160 9.48 1.54 9.17
N TYR A 161 9.71 0.28 8.77
CA TYR A 161 8.83 -0.84 9.09
C TYR A 161 9.53 -1.85 10.01
N ARG A 162 8.75 -2.59 10.80
CA ARG A 162 9.22 -3.77 11.56
C ARG A 162 8.40 -5.01 11.25
N THR A 163 9.01 -6.18 11.41
CA THR A 163 8.32 -7.47 11.28
C THR A 163 7.36 -7.69 12.44
N VAL A 164 6.11 -8.01 12.12
CA VAL A 164 5.06 -8.30 13.11
C VAL A 164 4.60 -9.75 13.10
N THR A 165 4.69 -10.42 11.95
CA THR A 165 4.25 -11.82 11.83
C THR A 165 5.00 -12.51 10.71
N ARG A 166 5.45 -13.73 10.98
CA ARG A 166 5.92 -14.66 9.94
C ARG A 166 4.72 -15.39 9.39
N LEU A 167 4.43 -15.19 8.11
CA LEU A 167 3.39 -15.93 7.41
C LEU A 167 3.99 -17.19 6.79
N VAL A 168 3.12 -17.97 6.16
CA VAL A 168 3.41 -19.28 5.57
C VAL A 168 4.62 -19.26 4.61
N PRO A 169 5.28 -20.41 4.39
CA PRO A 169 6.22 -20.57 3.29
C PRO A 169 5.54 -20.21 1.97
N VAL A 170 6.23 -19.46 1.11
CA VAL A 170 5.71 -19.13 -0.22
C VAL A 170 6.31 -20.11 -1.22
N LEU A 171 5.62 -21.25 -1.36
CA LEU A 171 5.91 -22.34 -2.32
C LEU A 171 7.27 -23.06 -2.13
N ASP A 172 7.26 -24.38 -2.39
CA ASP A 172 8.45 -25.22 -2.66
C ASP A 172 8.59 -25.42 -4.18
#